data_AF-A0A975J7Y7-F1
#
_entry.id   AF-A0A975J7Y7-F1
#
_cell.length_a   1.000
_cell.length_b   1.000
_cell.length_c   1.000
_cell.angle_alpha   90.00
_cell.angle_beta   90.00
_cell.angle_gamma   90.00
#
_symmetry.space_group_name_H-M   'P 1'
#
loop_
_entity.id
_entity.type
_entity.pdbx_description
1 polymer ?
#
loop_
_entity_poly.entity_id
_entity_poly.type
_entity_poly.pdbx_seq_one_letter_code
_entity_poly.pdbx_strand_id
1 'polypeptide(L)'
;MGERIGVWDKESKYIIKIPAPNDICVAFNKYALDFYDAAHKIASLLLETNHTDISKMDTYFFPLAFLYRHSIELKLKAIAFQTITTDNNRGNFVKETFHNLAELLSAIETMSPTSRPEEEVQWLKNYFLDISKVDKESDSFRYPFHVIRNKSFDFKQFAIERIFKEQTHIDLVKFANKFEASYEILDKWYRKSLDGAMEWKGLAPFFIEEGGYYYSQSVVGYGYSRDDFYPYTFAYLETASYLRQYMKEQIDLGNYDKVSGLFIPMCYLYRNCVELNLKTIWFEETGEDFQKRCKSMIAKKHSIIGMWNLIKPYAESCGMGSDDREYIETLENYCNQLHNIDSDSSKFRYPVKKDMTPYFKKNRRFDFMHTGIFLESLNNGLDSIGSALSAMNEYKAEMEYEYRSEMQFNYDYY
;
A
#
# COMPACT_ATOMS: atom_id res chain seq x y z
N MET A 1 8.67 -0.02 28.76
CA MET A 1 8.05 1.28 28.35
C MET A 1 8.52 1.60 26.92
N GLY A 2 7.66 1.45 25.91
CA GLY A 2 8.06 1.54 24.49
C GLY A 2 8.31 2.94 23.94
N GLU A 3 8.87 3.01 22.73
CA GLU A 3 9.10 4.24 21.97
C GLU A 3 7.78 4.97 21.62
N ARG A 4 7.87 6.27 21.29
CA ARG A 4 6.70 7.09 20.92
C ARG A 4 6.77 7.61 19.49
N ILE A 5 5.80 7.27 18.65
CA ILE A 5 5.72 7.77 17.29
C ILE A 5 5.61 9.30 17.26
N GLY A 6 6.45 9.95 16.45
CA GLY A 6 6.45 11.41 16.31
C GLY A 6 7.20 12.20 17.39
N VAL A 7 7.93 11.53 18.29
CA VAL A 7 9.02 12.21 19.02
C VAL A 7 10.09 12.60 18.01
N TRP A 8 10.65 13.79 18.18
CA TRP A 8 11.72 14.32 17.34
C TRP A 8 12.71 15.10 18.20
N ASP A 9 13.98 14.96 17.86
CA ASP A 9 15.06 15.74 18.45
C ASP A 9 15.25 17.03 17.63
N LYS A 10 15.33 18.18 18.32
CA LYS A 10 15.56 19.48 17.68
C LYS A 10 16.93 19.58 17.01
N GLU A 11 17.89 18.80 17.47
CA GLU A 11 19.25 18.76 16.92
C GLU A 11 19.39 17.76 15.78
N SER A 12 18.37 16.92 15.55
CA SER A 12 18.34 15.99 14.42
C SER A 12 18.35 16.75 13.11
N LYS A 13 19.24 16.34 12.20
CA LYS A 13 19.24 16.79 10.80
C LYS A 13 18.18 16.10 9.94
N TYR A 14 17.50 15.07 10.48
CA TYR A 14 16.51 14.26 9.78
C TYR A 14 15.07 14.77 9.97
N ILE A 15 14.92 16.08 10.23
CA ILE A 15 13.62 16.69 10.49
C ILE A 15 12.94 17.13 9.19
N ILE A 16 11.79 16.52 8.89
CA ILE A 16 10.91 16.89 7.78
C ILE A 16 9.78 17.78 8.30
N LYS A 17 9.45 18.83 7.54
CA LYS A 17 8.34 19.74 7.83
C LYS A 17 7.14 19.38 6.97
N ILE A 18 5.99 19.17 7.60
CA ILE A 18 4.70 19.04 6.91
C ILE A 18 3.91 20.32 7.16
N PRO A 19 3.76 21.19 6.15
CA PRO A 19 2.97 22.40 6.30
C PRO A 19 1.48 22.06 6.41
N ALA A 20 0.73 22.89 7.13
CA ALA A 20 -0.71 22.85 7.04
C ALA A 20 -1.14 23.23 5.60
N PRO A 21 -2.06 22.50 4.97
CA PRO A 21 -2.52 22.84 3.65
C PRO A 21 -3.36 24.13 3.72
N ASN A 22 -2.88 25.18 3.05
CA ASN A 22 -3.60 26.45 2.92
C ASN A 22 -4.56 26.45 1.72
N ASP A 23 -4.28 25.61 0.72
CA ASP A 23 -5.10 25.40 -0.46
C ASP A 23 -5.17 23.89 -0.73
N ILE A 24 -6.40 23.38 -0.83
CA ILE A 24 -6.65 21.94 -1.00
C ILE A 24 -6.19 21.47 -2.39
N CYS A 25 -6.45 22.24 -3.45
CA CYS A 25 -6.01 21.90 -4.80
C CYS A 25 -4.49 21.77 -4.87
N VAL A 26 -3.77 22.76 -4.32
CA VAL A 26 -2.29 22.73 -4.24
C VAL A 26 -1.80 21.58 -3.37
N ALA A 27 -2.47 21.28 -2.26
CA ALA A 27 -2.10 20.17 -1.39
C ALA A 27 -2.25 18.80 -2.05
N PHE A 28 -3.34 18.57 -2.80
CA PHE A 28 -3.52 17.35 -3.60
C PHE A 28 -2.45 17.25 -4.69
N ASN A 29 -2.13 18.34 -5.38
CA ASN A 29 -1.07 18.36 -6.38
C ASN A 29 0.31 18.05 -5.77
N LYS A 30 0.61 18.58 -4.58
CA LYS A 30 1.86 18.29 -3.87
C LYS A 30 1.95 16.83 -3.46
N TYR A 31 0.88 16.27 -2.89
CA TYR A 31 0.85 14.84 -2.55
C TYR A 31 0.97 13.97 -3.81
N ALA A 32 0.34 14.37 -4.93
CA ALA A 32 0.49 13.65 -6.20
C ALA A 32 1.97 13.59 -6.62
N LEU A 33 2.68 14.70 -6.55
CA LEU A 33 4.12 14.75 -6.84
C LEU A 33 4.92 13.89 -5.87
N ASP A 34 4.62 13.93 -4.58
CA ASP A 34 5.34 13.16 -3.56
C ASP A 34 5.23 11.65 -3.79
N PHE A 35 4.02 11.17 -4.11
CA PHE A 35 3.80 9.76 -4.45
C PHE A 35 4.41 9.36 -5.80
N TYR A 36 4.35 10.25 -6.79
CA TYR A 36 5.00 10.05 -8.08
C TYR A 36 6.52 9.95 -7.94
N ASP A 37 7.15 10.88 -7.22
CA ASP A 37 8.59 10.89 -6.99
C ASP A 37 9.03 9.63 -6.25
N ALA A 38 8.26 9.19 -5.24
CA ALA A 38 8.50 7.91 -4.58
C ALA A 38 8.44 6.75 -5.57
N ALA A 39 7.38 6.65 -6.38
CA ALA A 39 7.23 5.60 -7.38
C ALA A 39 8.38 5.59 -8.40
N HIS A 40 8.74 6.76 -8.93
CA HIS A 40 9.83 6.94 -9.87
C HIS A 40 11.18 6.48 -9.28
N LYS A 41 11.44 6.74 -7.99
CA LYS A 41 12.65 6.26 -7.31
C LYS A 41 12.67 4.75 -7.14
N ILE A 42 11.53 4.13 -6.86
CA ILE A 42 11.42 2.66 -6.79
C ILE A 42 11.58 2.04 -8.19
N ALA A 43 10.94 2.60 -9.22
CA ALA A 43 11.10 2.14 -10.59
C ALA A 43 12.56 2.24 -11.06
N SER A 44 13.22 3.36 -10.76
CA SER A 44 14.65 3.55 -11.06
C SER A 44 15.50 2.46 -10.40
N LEU A 45 15.29 2.20 -9.11
CA LEU A 45 15.99 1.13 -8.38
C LEU A 45 15.79 -0.25 -9.03
N LEU A 46 14.54 -0.60 -9.38
CA LEU A 46 14.23 -1.91 -9.95
C LEU A 46 14.77 -2.10 -11.37
N LEU A 47 14.90 -1.02 -12.13
CA LEU A 47 15.34 -1.03 -13.52
C LEU A 47 16.84 -0.70 -13.67
N GLU A 48 17.56 -0.48 -12.58
CA GLU A 48 19.01 -0.28 -12.58
C GLU A 48 19.75 -1.57 -12.97
N THR A 49 20.34 -1.57 -14.17
CA THR A 49 20.96 -2.75 -14.79
C THR A 49 22.25 -3.22 -14.13
N ASN A 50 22.88 -2.39 -13.29
CA ASN A 50 24.14 -2.72 -12.61
C ASN A 50 23.93 -3.38 -11.24
N HIS A 51 22.70 -3.39 -10.71
CA HIS A 51 22.36 -3.89 -9.38
C HIS A 51 21.06 -4.70 -9.39
N THR A 52 20.85 -5.49 -10.44
CA THR A 52 19.63 -6.27 -10.61
C THR A 52 19.46 -7.30 -9.49
N ASP A 53 18.32 -7.23 -8.81
CA ASP A 53 17.88 -8.18 -7.80
C ASP A 53 16.49 -8.68 -8.16
N ILE A 54 16.43 -9.87 -8.76
CA ILE A 54 15.18 -10.46 -9.28
C ILE A 54 14.14 -10.60 -8.16
N SER A 55 14.56 -10.92 -6.94
CA SER A 55 13.65 -11.09 -5.80
C SER A 55 12.93 -9.78 -5.46
N LYS A 56 13.61 -8.64 -5.60
CA LYS A 56 13.00 -7.31 -5.41
C LYS A 56 12.09 -6.96 -6.57
N MET A 57 12.41 -7.37 -7.79
CA MET A 57 11.56 -7.11 -8.96
C MET A 57 10.22 -7.85 -8.87
N ASP A 58 10.23 -9.10 -8.42
CA ASP A 58 9.03 -9.92 -8.26
C ASP A 58 8.13 -9.41 -7.13
N THR A 59 8.71 -8.81 -6.08
CA THR A 59 7.97 -8.39 -4.88
C THR A 59 7.61 -6.90 -4.87
N TYR A 60 8.53 -5.98 -5.20
CA TYR A 60 8.30 -4.53 -5.12
C TYR A 60 7.27 -4.02 -6.15
N PHE A 61 6.85 -4.85 -7.10
CA PHE A 61 5.78 -4.52 -8.04
C PHE A 61 4.52 -4.00 -7.33
N PHE A 62 4.09 -4.62 -6.22
CA PHE A 62 2.87 -4.22 -5.52
C PHE A 62 2.93 -2.80 -4.92
N PRO A 63 3.94 -2.44 -4.09
CA PRO A 63 4.06 -1.07 -3.61
C PRO A 63 4.34 -0.08 -4.75
N LEU A 64 5.12 -0.44 -5.78
CA LEU A 64 5.34 0.40 -6.95
C LEU A 64 4.02 0.76 -7.65
N ALA A 65 3.21 -0.27 -7.95
CA ALA A 65 1.92 -0.12 -8.60
C ALA A 65 0.98 0.76 -7.78
N PHE A 66 0.93 0.56 -6.46
CA PHE A 66 0.16 1.43 -5.57
C PHE A 66 0.64 2.89 -5.64
N LEU A 67 1.95 3.15 -5.52
CA LEU A 67 2.48 4.52 -5.45
C LEU A 67 2.17 5.30 -6.74
N TYR A 68 2.42 4.71 -7.91
CA TYR A 68 2.08 5.32 -9.20
C TYR A 68 0.58 5.53 -9.36
N ARG A 69 -0.23 4.51 -9.08
CA ARG A 69 -1.68 4.60 -9.22
C ARG A 69 -2.26 5.69 -8.32
N HIS A 70 -1.79 5.77 -7.08
CA HIS A 70 -2.24 6.78 -6.11
C HIS A 70 -1.80 8.20 -6.50
N SER A 71 -0.61 8.37 -7.09
CA SER A 71 -0.17 9.68 -7.59
C SER A 71 -1.08 10.21 -8.70
N ILE A 72 -1.52 9.34 -9.62
CA ILE A 72 -2.48 9.65 -10.67
C ILE A 72 -3.85 10.03 -10.10
N GLU A 73 -4.37 9.26 -9.13
CA GLU A 73 -5.64 9.59 -8.46
C GLU A 73 -5.59 11.01 -7.84
N LEU A 74 -4.51 11.31 -7.11
CA LEU A 74 -4.33 12.61 -6.46
C LEU A 74 -4.20 13.73 -7.48
N LYS A 75 -3.50 13.51 -8.59
CA LYS A 75 -3.35 14.50 -9.67
C LYS A 75 -4.69 14.80 -10.34
N LEU A 76 -5.49 13.78 -10.65
CA LEU A 76 -6.84 13.96 -11.19
C LEU A 76 -7.71 14.79 -10.23
N LYS A 77 -7.70 14.45 -8.93
CA LYS A 77 -8.42 15.23 -7.91
C LYS A 77 -7.93 16.67 -7.83
N ALA A 78 -6.61 16.90 -7.95
CA ALA A 78 -6.04 18.25 -7.98
C ALA A 78 -6.55 19.05 -9.19
N ILE A 79 -6.60 18.45 -10.39
CA ILE A 79 -7.15 19.08 -11.60
C ILE A 79 -8.62 19.44 -11.40
N ALA A 80 -9.45 18.50 -10.92
CA ALA A 80 -10.87 18.76 -10.65
C ALA A 80 -11.06 19.93 -9.65
N PHE A 81 -10.21 20.02 -8.62
CA PHE A 81 -10.28 21.06 -7.61
C PHE A 81 -9.79 22.44 -8.05
N GLN A 82 -9.27 22.58 -9.27
CA GLN A 82 -9.09 23.88 -9.92
C GLN A 82 -10.44 24.51 -10.31
N THR A 83 -11.45 23.67 -10.60
CA THR A 83 -12.82 24.11 -10.94
C THR A 83 -13.75 24.01 -9.74
N ILE A 84 -13.68 22.92 -8.97
CA ILE A 84 -14.53 22.72 -7.78
C ILE A 84 -13.91 23.47 -6.59
N THR A 85 -14.53 24.58 -6.20
CA THR A 85 -13.97 25.51 -5.20
C THR A 85 -14.49 25.31 -3.78
N THR A 86 -15.74 24.88 -3.60
CA THR A 86 -16.35 24.71 -2.27
C THR A 86 -16.09 23.33 -1.69
N ASP A 87 -15.80 23.25 -0.39
CA ASP A 87 -15.49 22.00 0.31
C ASP A 87 -16.62 20.95 0.22
N ASN A 88 -17.89 21.37 0.31
CA ASN A 88 -19.03 20.46 0.16
C ASN A 88 -19.05 19.78 -1.22
N ASN A 89 -18.85 20.55 -2.29
CA ASN A 89 -18.83 20.00 -3.65
C ASN A 89 -17.59 19.13 -3.89
N ARG A 90 -16.43 19.49 -3.31
CA ARG A 90 -15.24 18.63 -3.34
C ARG A 90 -15.48 17.30 -2.62
N GLY A 91 -16.15 17.35 -1.46
CA GLY A 91 -16.55 16.16 -0.70
C GLY A 91 -17.51 15.26 -1.49
N ASN A 92 -18.51 15.85 -2.16
CA ASN A 92 -19.43 15.11 -3.04
C ASN A 92 -18.70 14.48 -4.22
N PHE A 93 -17.83 15.23 -4.90
CA PHE A 93 -17.01 14.72 -6.01
C PHE A 93 -16.18 13.51 -5.57
N VAL A 94 -15.44 13.62 -4.45
CA VAL A 94 -14.64 12.50 -3.92
C VAL A 94 -15.51 11.32 -3.48
N LYS A 95 -16.76 11.54 -3.05
CA LYS A 95 -17.68 10.46 -2.68
C LYS A 95 -18.24 9.75 -3.91
N GLU A 96 -18.54 10.49 -4.97
CA GLU A 96 -19.15 9.97 -6.21
C GLU A 96 -18.14 9.22 -7.08
N THR A 97 -16.96 9.80 -7.32
CA THR A 97 -15.91 9.16 -8.15
C THR A 97 -15.02 8.22 -7.33
N PHE A 98 -14.98 8.39 -6.01
CA PHE A 98 -14.20 7.61 -5.07
C PHE A 98 -12.71 7.49 -5.45
N HIS A 99 -12.31 6.30 -5.89
CA HIS A 99 -10.94 5.99 -6.33
C HIS A 99 -10.86 5.65 -7.82
N ASN A 100 -11.97 5.67 -8.57
CA ASN A 100 -11.98 5.20 -9.96
C ASN A 100 -11.36 6.24 -10.90
N LEU A 101 -10.23 5.91 -11.52
CA LEU A 101 -9.49 6.81 -12.42
C LEU A 101 -10.29 7.18 -13.67
N ALA A 102 -11.06 6.24 -14.22
CA ALA A 102 -11.89 6.48 -15.41
C ALA A 102 -13.08 7.41 -15.10
N GLU A 103 -13.73 7.23 -13.94
CA GLU A 103 -14.81 8.13 -13.49
C GLU A 103 -14.27 9.53 -13.16
N LEU A 104 -13.10 9.61 -12.51
CA LEU A 104 -12.40 10.87 -12.26
C LEU A 104 -12.10 11.62 -13.55
N LEU A 105 -11.53 10.95 -14.55
CA LEU A 105 -11.19 11.55 -15.85
C LEU A 105 -12.44 12.04 -16.58
N SER A 106 -13.47 11.21 -16.68
CA SER A 106 -14.75 11.56 -17.33
C SER A 106 -15.41 12.79 -16.69
N ALA A 107 -15.38 12.86 -15.36
CA ALA A 107 -15.90 14.02 -14.63
C ALA A 107 -15.07 15.28 -14.93
N ILE A 108 -13.73 15.18 -14.95
CA ILE A 108 -12.83 16.29 -15.28
C ILE A 108 -13.09 16.81 -16.70
N GLU A 109 -13.25 15.93 -17.68
CA GLU A 109 -13.54 16.33 -19.07
C GLU A 109 -14.83 17.15 -19.19
N THR A 110 -15.84 16.81 -18.40
CA THR A 110 -17.13 17.50 -18.43
C THR A 110 -17.06 18.89 -17.78
N MET A 111 -16.16 19.10 -16.81
CA MET A 111 -16.12 20.33 -16.00
C MET A 111 -14.90 21.22 -16.23
N SER A 112 -13.80 20.69 -16.79
CA SER A 112 -12.55 21.42 -16.89
C SER A 112 -12.63 22.49 -17.98
N PRO A 113 -12.28 23.75 -17.68
CA PRO A 113 -12.30 24.83 -18.68
C PRO A 113 -11.17 24.69 -19.72
N THR A 114 -10.12 23.95 -19.38
CA THR A 114 -9.00 23.64 -20.27
C THR A 114 -9.06 22.17 -20.67
N SER A 115 -8.80 21.87 -21.93
CA SER A 115 -8.67 20.50 -22.42
C SER A 115 -7.22 20.18 -22.79
N ARG A 116 -6.88 18.91 -22.80
CA ARG A 116 -5.66 18.38 -23.43
C ARG A 116 -5.96 17.98 -24.88
N PRO A 117 -4.94 17.75 -25.72
CA PRO A 117 -5.13 17.17 -27.04
C PRO A 117 -5.97 15.89 -27.00
N GLU A 118 -6.91 15.73 -27.94
CA GLU A 118 -7.89 14.63 -27.97
C GLU A 118 -7.21 13.26 -27.92
N GLU A 119 -6.09 13.09 -28.62
CA GLU A 119 -5.35 11.82 -28.63
C GLU A 119 -4.80 11.45 -27.24
N GLU A 120 -4.32 12.43 -26.47
CA GLU A 120 -3.82 12.21 -25.11
C GLU A 120 -4.96 11.80 -24.17
N VAL A 121 -6.10 12.49 -24.26
CA VAL A 121 -7.28 12.19 -23.45
C VAL A 121 -7.83 10.81 -23.80
N GLN A 122 -7.90 10.47 -25.10
CA GLN A 122 -8.36 9.15 -25.54
C GLN A 122 -7.40 8.04 -25.10
N TRP A 123 -6.09 8.29 -25.11
CA TRP A 123 -5.11 7.35 -24.58
C TRP A 123 -5.31 7.12 -23.07
N LEU A 124 -5.47 8.18 -22.28
CA LEU A 124 -5.76 8.09 -20.85
C LEU A 124 -7.07 7.34 -20.56
N LYS A 125 -8.14 7.62 -21.32
CA LYS A 125 -9.43 6.92 -21.20
C LYS A 125 -9.24 5.41 -21.36
N ASN A 126 -8.58 5.00 -22.45
CA ASN A 126 -8.36 3.60 -22.74
C ASN A 126 -7.53 2.94 -21.63
N TYR A 127 -6.46 3.61 -21.19
CA TYR A 127 -5.58 3.10 -20.16
C TYR A 127 -6.27 2.97 -18.80
N PHE A 128 -7.03 3.98 -18.37
CA PHE A 128 -7.75 3.95 -17.09
C PHE A 128 -8.93 2.99 -17.07
N LEU A 129 -9.59 2.79 -18.22
CA LEU A 129 -10.58 1.72 -18.37
C LEU A 129 -9.94 0.34 -18.22
N ASP A 130 -8.71 0.15 -18.73
CA ASP A 130 -7.98 -1.09 -18.59
C ASP A 130 -7.50 -1.33 -17.14
N ILE A 131 -6.97 -0.31 -16.47
CA ILE A 131 -6.66 -0.35 -15.02
C ILE A 131 -7.89 -0.76 -14.22
N SER A 132 -9.07 -0.22 -14.56
CA SER A 132 -10.31 -0.47 -13.81
C SER A 132 -10.78 -1.94 -13.88
N LYS A 133 -10.27 -2.74 -14.83
CA LYS A 133 -10.53 -4.19 -14.86
C LYS A 133 -9.82 -4.93 -13.72
N VAL A 134 -8.73 -4.37 -13.20
CA VAL A 134 -7.88 -4.98 -12.16
C VAL A 134 -7.99 -4.24 -10.83
N ASP A 135 -8.00 -2.90 -10.83
CA ASP A 135 -7.86 -2.07 -9.61
C ASP A 135 -8.81 -0.85 -9.60
N LYS A 136 -10.11 -1.10 -9.80
CA LYS A 136 -11.14 -0.04 -9.77
C LYS A 136 -11.16 0.72 -8.43
N GLU A 137 -11.03 0.01 -7.31
CA GLU A 137 -11.22 0.55 -5.95
C GLU A 137 -9.91 0.91 -5.23
N SER A 138 -8.77 0.84 -5.91
CA SER A 138 -7.43 1.02 -5.32
C SER A 138 -7.02 -0.05 -4.32
N ASP A 139 -7.73 -1.16 -4.18
CA ASP A 139 -7.47 -2.18 -3.16
C ASP A 139 -6.50 -3.27 -3.68
N SER A 140 -6.38 -3.48 -5.00
CA SER A 140 -5.69 -4.65 -5.55
C SER A 140 -4.17 -4.63 -5.29
N PHE A 141 -3.46 -3.52 -5.42
CA PHE A 141 -2.01 -3.54 -5.15
C PHE A 141 -1.65 -3.43 -3.67
N ARG A 142 -2.65 -3.42 -2.78
CA ARG A 142 -2.46 -3.29 -1.33
C ARG A 142 -2.65 -4.59 -0.58
N TYR A 143 -3.39 -5.53 -1.14
CA TYR A 143 -3.75 -6.80 -0.52
C TYR A 143 -3.67 -7.93 -1.53
N PRO A 144 -3.32 -9.16 -1.12
CA PRO A 144 -3.18 -10.27 -2.06
C PRO A 144 -4.48 -10.75 -2.71
N PHE A 145 -5.61 -10.48 -2.08
CA PHE A 145 -6.93 -10.87 -2.56
C PHE A 145 -8.03 -9.97 -2.01
N HIS A 146 -9.19 -10.02 -2.68
CA HIS A 146 -10.43 -9.42 -2.24
C HIS A 146 -11.28 -10.43 -1.49
N VAL A 147 -11.86 -10.04 -0.35
CA VAL A 147 -12.86 -10.88 0.33
C VAL A 147 -14.24 -10.57 -0.26
N ILE A 148 -14.79 -11.50 -1.02
CA ILE A 148 -16.08 -11.37 -1.69
C ILE A 148 -17.20 -12.07 -0.91
N ARG A 149 -18.44 -11.62 -1.12
CA ARG A 149 -19.64 -12.20 -0.50
C ARG A 149 -20.51 -12.87 -1.55
N ASN A 150 -20.61 -14.19 -1.47
CA ASN A 150 -21.51 -14.97 -2.30
C ASN A 150 -22.86 -15.08 -1.59
N LYS A 151 -23.95 -14.82 -2.33
CA LYS A 151 -25.30 -15.07 -1.86
C LYS A 151 -25.73 -16.44 -2.40
N SER A 152 -25.83 -17.43 -1.51
CA SER A 152 -26.58 -18.66 -1.77
C SER A 152 -27.78 -18.72 -0.84
N PHE A 153 -28.89 -19.30 -1.31
CA PHE A 153 -30.21 -19.31 -0.69
C PHE A 153 -30.18 -19.56 0.84
N ASP A 154 -30.30 -18.46 1.60
CA ASP A 154 -30.35 -18.32 3.07
C ASP A 154 -29.04 -18.23 3.89
N PHE A 155 -27.85 -18.34 3.29
CA PHE A 155 -26.58 -18.13 4.00
C PHE A 155 -25.61 -17.20 3.27
N LYS A 156 -25.07 -16.21 3.99
CA LYS A 156 -23.99 -15.35 3.49
C LYS A 156 -22.67 -16.10 3.62
N GLN A 157 -22.07 -16.46 2.49
CA GLN A 157 -20.77 -17.11 2.46
C GLN A 157 -19.71 -16.15 1.91
N PHE A 158 -18.56 -16.08 2.57
CA PHE A 158 -17.39 -15.37 2.11
C PHE A 158 -16.51 -16.30 1.27
N ALA A 159 -15.84 -15.71 0.28
CA ALA A 159 -14.76 -16.33 -0.48
C ALA A 159 -13.66 -15.29 -0.71
N ILE A 160 -12.51 -15.73 -1.22
CA ILE A 160 -11.42 -14.84 -1.64
C ILE A 160 -11.32 -14.84 -3.16
N GLU A 161 -11.02 -13.69 -3.74
CA GLU A 161 -10.68 -13.51 -5.15
C GLU A 161 -9.28 -12.93 -5.27
N ARG A 162 -8.35 -13.74 -5.80
CA ARG A 162 -6.98 -13.32 -6.08
C ARG A 162 -6.94 -12.40 -7.28
N ILE A 163 -6.01 -11.44 -7.23
CA ILE A 163 -5.79 -10.46 -8.30
C ILE A 163 -5.14 -11.13 -9.51
N PHE A 164 -4.09 -11.90 -9.26
CA PHE A 164 -3.40 -12.72 -10.26
C PHE A 164 -3.78 -14.18 -10.02
N LYS A 165 -4.58 -14.74 -10.93
CA LYS A 165 -5.06 -16.14 -10.86
C LYS A 165 -4.05 -17.13 -11.44
N GLU A 166 -3.16 -16.64 -12.29
CA GLU A 166 -2.13 -17.38 -12.99
C GLU A 166 -0.81 -16.62 -12.88
N GLN A 167 0.30 -17.34 -13.05
CA GLN A 167 1.61 -16.71 -13.08
C GLN A 167 1.68 -15.73 -14.24
N THR A 168 2.02 -14.47 -13.95
CA THR A 168 2.03 -13.37 -14.92
C THR A 168 3.43 -12.76 -14.97
N HIS A 169 3.98 -12.58 -16.17
CA HIS A 169 5.34 -12.04 -16.37
C HIS A 169 5.30 -10.58 -16.83
N ILE A 170 5.12 -9.66 -15.88
CA ILE A 170 4.88 -8.24 -16.14
C ILE A 170 6.14 -7.54 -16.65
N ASP A 171 6.04 -6.86 -17.80
CA ASP A 171 7.09 -5.98 -18.33
C ASP A 171 7.15 -4.68 -17.48
N LEU A 172 8.13 -4.60 -16.56
CA LEU A 172 8.24 -3.47 -15.62
C LEU A 172 8.60 -2.15 -16.32
N VAL A 173 9.33 -2.20 -17.43
CA VAL A 173 9.69 -0.98 -18.19
C VAL A 173 8.43 -0.37 -18.79
N LYS A 174 7.64 -1.18 -19.50
CA LYS A 174 6.39 -0.71 -20.07
C LYS A 174 5.40 -0.32 -18.98
N PHE A 175 5.37 -1.04 -17.86
CA PHE A 175 4.52 -0.71 -16.72
C PHE A 175 4.83 0.68 -16.18
N ALA A 176 6.10 0.96 -15.84
CA ALA A 176 6.53 2.26 -15.32
C ALA A 176 6.29 3.36 -16.36
N ASN A 177 6.72 3.18 -17.61
CA ASN A 177 6.61 4.19 -18.66
C ASN A 177 5.17 4.66 -18.92
N LYS A 178 4.17 3.77 -18.78
CA LYS A 178 2.76 4.16 -18.95
C LYS A 178 2.24 5.04 -17.82
N PHE A 179 2.71 4.81 -16.59
CA PHE A 179 2.40 5.71 -15.46
C PHE A 179 3.14 7.03 -15.56
N GLU A 180 4.41 7.01 -15.97
CA GLU A 180 5.22 8.21 -16.26
C GLU A 180 4.54 9.08 -17.32
N ALA A 181 4.12 8.46 -18.43
CA ALA A 181 3.38 9.12 -19.50
C ALA A 181 2.02 9.67 -19.05
N SER A 182 1.28 8.89 -18.25
CA SER A 182 0.02 9.35 -17.67
C SER A 182 0.24 10.58 -16.78
N TYR A 183 1.27 10.55 -15.94
CA TYR A 183 1.58 11.66 -15.04
C TYR A 183 2.04 12.91 -15.81
N GLU A 184 2.83 12.76 -16.88
CA GLU A 184 3.22 13.87 -17.77
C GLU A 184 1.99 14.59 -18.34
N ILE A 185 1.05 13.84 -18.92
CA ILE A 185 -0.19 14.40 -19.50
C ILE A 185 -0.97 15.18 -18.43
N LEU A 186 -1.18 14.56 -17.26
CA LEU A 186 -1.96 15.16 -16.18
C LEU A 186 -1.26 16.36 -15.53
N ASP A 187 0.07 16.33 -15.39
CA ASP A 187 0.83 17.47 -14.87
C ASP A 187 0.78 18.66 -15.83
N LYS A 188 0.90 18.41 -17.15
CA LYS A 188 0.68 19.43 -18.18
C LYS A 188 -0.75 19.98 -18.13
N TRP A 189 -1.76 19.13 -17.91
CA TRP A 189 -3.15 19.56 -17.74
C TRP A 189 -3.29 20.46 -16.52
N TYR A 190 -2.80 20.03 -15.35
CA TYR A 190 -2.85 20.81 -14.12
C TYR A 190 -2.17 22.18 -14.28
N ARG A 191 -1.04 22.24 -14.98
CA ARG A 191 -0.32 23.50 -15.28
C ARG A 191 -0.95 24.34 -16.40
N LYS A 192 -2.02 23.84 -17.04
CA LYS A 192 -2.67 24.47 -18.19
C LYS A 192 -1.70 24.72 -19.36
N SER A 193 -0.75 23.79 -19.54
CA SER A 193 0.23 23.82 -20.61
C SER A 193 -0.45 23.59 -21.96
N LEU A 194 -0.03 24.33 -22.99
CA LEU A 194 -0.47 24.12 -24.38
C LEU A 194 0.38 23.07 -25.11
N ASP A 195 1.60 22.82 -24.65
CA ASP A 195 2.49 21.84 -25.26
C ASP A 195 1.96 20.41 -25.10
N GLY A 196 2.09 19.59 -26.14
CA GLY A 196 1.78 18.16 -26.12
C GLY A 196 2.68 17.39 -25.15
N ALA A 197 2.18 16.27 -24.64
CA ALA A 197 2.95 15.25 -23.96
C ALA A 197 3.62 14.32 -24.99
N MET A 198 4.75 13.74 -24.62
CA MET A 198 5.58 12.97 -25.56
C MET A 198 5.75 11.50 -25.13
N GLU A 199 5.80 11.23 -23.82
CA GLU A 199 6.17 9.91 -23.29
C GLU A 199 5.15 8.81 -23.62
N TRP A 200 3.89 9.19 -23.87
CA TRP A 200 2.82 8.24 -24.23
C TRP A 200 2.93 7.73 -25.67
N LYS A 201 3.66 8.44 -26.54
CA LYS A 201 3.72 8.11 -27.97
C LYS A 201 4.43 6.79 -28.18
N GLY A 202 3.72 5.83 -28.78
CA GLY A 202 4.23 4.47 -29.01
C GLY A 202 3.98 3.51 -27.85
N LEU A 203 3.37 3.96 -26.74
CA LEU A 203 2.89 3.07 -25.69
C LEU A 203 1.44 2.66 -25.98
N ALA A 204 1.17 1.36 -25.94
CA ALA A 204 -0.20 0.86 -25.97
C ALA A 204 -0.88 1.12 -24.61
N PRO A 205 -2.16 1.54 -24.58
CA PRO A 205 -2.88 1.84 -23.34
C PRO A 205 -3.40 0.56 -22.65
N PHE A 206 -2.55 -0.46 -22.52
CA PHE A 206 -2.83 -1.68 -21.76
C PHE A 206 -2.15 -1.60 -20.41
N PHE A 207 -2.88 -1.94 -19.35
CA PHE A 207 -2.39 -1.82 -17.99
C PHE A 207 -1.24 -2.78 -17.70
N ILE A 208 -1.49 -4.08 -17.84
CA ILE A 208 -0.48 -5.14 -17.71
C ILE A 208 -0.13 -5.66 -19.09
N GLU A 209 1.15 -5.59 -19.44
CA GLU A 209 1.71 -6.23 -20.62
C GLU A 209 2.72 -7.27 -20.16
N GLU A 210 2.67 -8.45 -20.76
CA GLU A 210 3.62 -9.53 -20.48
C GLU A 210 4.82 -9.50 -21.43
N GLY A 211 5.94 -10.07 -20.97
CA GLY A 211 7.17 -10.17 -21.76
C GLY A 211 8.18 -9.09 -21.40
N GLY A 212 8.94 -8.60 -22.39
CA GLY A 212 10.05 -7.68 -22.16
C GLY A 212 11.39 -8.38 -21.89
N TYR A 213 12.38 -7.62 -21.45
CA TYR A 213 13.71 -8.13 -21.11
C TYR A 213 13.64 -8.90 -19.77
N TYR A 214 14.33 -10.04 -19.67
CA TYR A 214 14.25 -10.91 -18.50
C TYR A 214 14.57 -10.18 -17.18
N TYR A 215 15.62 -9.36 -17.15
CA TYR A 215 15.99 -8.55 -15.99
C TYR A 215 15.23 -7.22 -15.91
N SER A 216 14.06 -7.14 -16.54
CA SER A 216 13.09 -6.08 -16.37
C SER A 216 11.67 -6.63 -16.25
N GLN A 217 11.53 -7.87 -15.79
CA GLN A 217 10.26 -8.53 -15.55
C GLN A 217 9.96 -8.63 -14.05
N SER A 218 8.68 -8.56 -13.70
CA SER A 218 8.16 -8.97 -12.40
C SER A 218 7.27 -10.18 -12.59
N VAL A 219 7.53 -11.25 -11.85
CA VAL A 219 6.75 -12.49 -11.88
C VAL A 219 5.83 -12.52 -10.65
N VAL A 220 4.52 -12.54 -10.90
CA VAL A 220 3.49 -12.53 -9.84
C VAL A 220 2.48 -13.65 -10.05
N GLY A 221 1.65 -13.95 -9.04
CA GLY A 221 0.58 -14.95 -9.16
C GLY A 221 1.06 -16.41 -9.07
N TYR A 222 2.11 -16.66 -8.28
CA TYR A 222 2.63 -18.02 -8.06
C TYR A 222 1.54 -18.94 -7.47
N GLY A 223 1.10 -19.93 -8.26
CA GLY A 223 -0.01 -20.82 -7.87
C GLY A 223 0.34 -21.92 -6.85
N TYR A 224 1.58 -22.00 -6.38
CA TYR A 224 2.10 -23.14 -5.61
C TYR A 224 2.36 -22.88 -4.11
N SER A 225 2.28 -21.64 -3.61
CA SER A 225 2.63 -21.34 -2.20
C SER A 225 1.41 -20.99 -1.33
N ARG A 226 1.52 -21.34 -0.05
CA ARG A 226 0.57 -21.03 1.04
C ARG A 226 0.66 -19.57 1.51
N ASP A 227 1.54 -18.76 0.93
CA ASP A 227 1.95 -17.46 1.49
C ASP A 227 1.42 -16.32 0.63
N ASP A 228 0.10 -16.16 0.58
CA ASP A 228 -0.54 -15.09 -0.19
C ASP A 228 -0.03 -13.71 0.30
N PHE A 229 0.21 -13.56 1.61
CA PHE A 229 0.61 -12.28 2.20
C PHE A 229 2.11 -11.99 2.17
N TYR A 230 2.99 -13.00 2.23
CA TYR A 230 4.44 -12.78 2.38
C TYR A 230 5.04 -11.88 1.28
N PRO A 231 4.75 -12.08 -0.02
CA PRO A 231 5.25 -11.19 -1.06
C PRO A 231 4.85 -9.73 -0.85
N TYR A 232 3.68 -9.48 -0.26
CA TYR A 232 3.20 -8.12 0.04
C TYR A 232 3.85 -7.54 1.29
N THR A 233 3.91 -8.28 2.40
CA THR A 233 4.50 -7.78 3.66
C THR A 233 5.98 -7.45 3.45
N PHE A 234 6.73 -8.36 2.82
CA PHE A 234 8.13 -8.17 2.46
C PHE A 234 8.32 -6.94 1.56
N ALA A 235 7.59 -6.86 0.44
CA ALA A 235 7.72 -5.77 -0.52
C ALA A 235 7.45 -4.39 0.11
N TYR A 236 6.37 -4.27 0.86
CA TYR A 236 6.00 -3.00 1.49
C TYR A 236 6.99 -2.56 2.57
N LEU A 237 7.52 -3.50 3.36
CA LEU A 237 8.53 -3.21 4.38
C LEU A 237 9.83 -2.73 3.74
N GLU A 238 10.35 -3.53 2.82
CA GLU A 238 11.62 -3.29 2.16
C GLU A 238 11.61 -2.00 1.32
N THR A 239 10.52 -1.75 0.59
CA THR A 239 10.34 -0.49 -0.17
C THR A 239 10.32 0.72 0.76
N ALA A 240 9.67 0.61 1.92
CA ALA A 240 9.65 1.69 2.91
C ALA A 240 11.04 1.94 3.52
N SER A 241 11.76 0.86 3.86
CA SER A 241 13.12 0.91 4.40
C SER A 241 14.12 1.47 3.39
N TYR A 242 13.97 1.14 2.11
CA TYR A 242 14.73 1.77 1.03
C TYR A 242 14.48 3.28 0.96
N LEU A 243 13.21 3.74 0.94
CA LEU A 243 12.91 5.18 0.91
C LEU A 243 13.52 5.89 2.12
N ARG A 244 13.41 5.31 3.32
CA ARG A 244 14.03 5.85 4.53
C ARG A 244 15.54 6.00 4.38
N GLN A 245 16.23 4.96 3.90
CA GLN A 245 17.68 4.98 3.70
C GLN A 245 18.09 6.00 2.63
N TYR A 246 17.38 6.05 1.51
CA TYR A 246 17.61 7.04 0.46
C TYR A 246 17.43 8.48 0.99
N MET A 247 16.36 8.75 1.75
CA MET A 247 16.15 10.04 2.40
C MET A 247 17.32 10.44 3.31
N LYS A 248 17.83 9.48 4.10
CA LYS A 248 18.98 9.68 4.98
C LYS A 248 20.23 10.06 4.19
N GLU A 249 20.57 9.30 3.16
CA GLU A 249 21.75 9.54 2.31
C GLU A 249 21.68 10.89 1.62
N GLN A 250 20.52 11.26 1.07
CA GLN A 250 20.36 12.57 0.42
C GLN A 250 20.48 13.73 1.42
N ILE A 251 19.95 13.57 2.63
CA ILE A 251 20.11 14.60 3.68
C ILE A 251 21.56 14.70 4.15
N ASP A 252 22.27 13.58 4.27
CA ASP A 252 23.71 13.56 4.60
C ASP A 252 24.54 14.29 3.53
N LEU A 253 24.10 14.26 2.27
CA LEU A 253 24.68 15.00 1.15
C LEU A 253 24.19 16.45 1.01
N GLY A 254 23.30 16.93 1.88
CA GLY A 254 22.75 18.29 1.83
C GLY A 254 21.59 18.49 0.84
N ASN A 255 21.03 17.41 0.27
CA ASN A 255 19.96 17.42 -0.73
C ASN A 255 18.55 17.34 -0.11
N TYR A 256 18.26 18.13 0.94
CA TYR A 256 16.97 18.08 1.65
C TYR A 256 15.76 18.23 0.72
N ASP A 257 15.80 19.17 -0.21
CA ASP A 257 14.66 19.48 -1.08
C ASP A 257 14.27 18.29 -1.99
N LYS A 258 15.24 17.45 -2.38
CA LYS A 258 15.00 16.25 -3.22
C LYS A 258 14.20 15.17 -2.53
N VAL A 259 14.19 15.15 -1.19
CA VAL A 259 13.61 14.05 -0.41
C VAL A 259 12.54 14.48 0.57
N SER A 260 12.31 15.79 0.70
CA SER A 260 11.32 16.36 1.61
C SER A 260 9.89 15.85 1.37
N GLY A 261 9.58 15.44 0.14
CA GLY A 261 8.29 14.87 -0.26
C GLY A 261 8.11 13.38 0.07
N LEU A 262 9.19 12.63 0.30
CA LEU A 262 9.13 11.16 0.39
C LEU A 262 8.61 10.64 1.73
N PHE A 263 8.51 11.51 2.74
CA PHE A 263 8.10 11.11 4.10
C PHE A 263 6.70 10.50 4.16
N ILE A 264 5.71 11.10 3.48
CA ILE A 264 4.33 10.64 3.50
C ILE A 264 4.18 9.28 2.77
N PRO A 265 4.70 9.09 1.54
CA PRO A 265 4.77 7.79 0.89
C PRO A 265 5.46 6.72 1.75
N MET A 266 6.61 7.03 2.36
CA MET A 266 7.33 6.11 3.25
C MET A 266 6.46 5.68 4.44
N CYS A 267 5.81 6.62 5.13
CA CYS A 267 4.92 6.32 6.25
C CYS A 267 3.75 5.44 5.82
N TYR A 268 3.17 5.70 4.65
CA TYR A 268 2.09 4.89 4.12
C TYR A 268 2.53 3.45 3.85
N LEU A 269 3.69 3.24 3.23
CA LEU A 269 4.18 1.89 2.91
C LEU A 269 4.38 1.05 4.18
N TYR A 270 5.07 1.61 5.18
CA TYR A 270 5.21 0.97 6.49
C TYR A 270 3.86 0.69 7.15
N ARG A 271 2.95 1.67 7.14
CA ARG A 271 1.61 1.53 7.74
C ARG A 271 0.78 0.46 7.03
N ASN A 272 0.91 0.31 5.72
CA ASN A 272 0.24 -0.75 4.97
C ASN A 272 0.84 -2.12 5.30
N CYS A 273 2.17 -2.22 5.45
CA CYS A 273 2.84 -3.42 5.92
C CYS A 273 2.31 -3.85 7.31
N VAL A 274 2.12 -2.92 8.25
CA VAL A 274 1.55 -3.25 9.58
C VAL A 274 0.16 -3.85 9.44
N GLU A 275 -0.69 -3.26 8.60
CA GLU A 275 -2.03 -3.80 8.35
C GLU A 275 -1.99 -5.18 7.69
N LEU A 276 -1.05 -5.40 6.76
CA LEU A 276 -0.83 -6.69 6.12
C LEU A 276 -0.38 -7.73 7.14
N ASN A 277 0.66 -7.48 7.94
CA ASN A 277 1.13 -8.40 8.99
C ASN A 277 0.02 -8.79 9.97
N LEU A 278 -0.81 -7.83 10.41
CA LEU A 278 -1.97 -8.12 11.26
C LEU A 278 -2.99 -9.04 10.56
N LYS A 279 -3.18 -8.87 9.24
CA LYS A 279 -4.07 -9.70 8.43
C LYS A 279 -3.46 -11.07 8.16
N THR A 280 -2.15 -11.17 7.91
CA THR A 280 -1.38 -12.42 7.80
C THR A 280 -1.60 -13.28 9.04
N ILE A 281 -1.27 -12.76 10.22
CA ILE A 281 -1.44 -13.48 11.49
C ILE A 281 -2.89 -13.96 11.65
N TRP A 282 -3.86 -13.06 11.45
CA TRP A 282 -5.26 -13.41 11.60
C TRP A 282 -5.74 -14.46 10.58
N PHE A 283 -5.35 -14.30 9.31
CA PHE A 283 -5.90 -15.06 8.19
C PHE A 283 -5.19 -16.39 7.95
N GLU A 284 -3.87 -16.46 8.14
CA GLU A 284 -3.06 -17.63 7.86
C GLU A 284 -2.76 -18.40 9.16
N GLU A 285 -2.41 -17.69 10.25
CA GLU A 285 -1.84 -18.33 11.44
C GLU A 285 -2.81 -18.67 12.57
N THR A 286 -3.99 -18.04 12.62
CA THR A 286 -4.99 -18.45 13.62
C THR A 286 -5.60 -19.80 13.25
N GLY A 287 -6.12 -20.54 14.23
CA GLY A 287 -6.93 -21.75 14.01
C GLY A 287 -8.40 -21.47 13.71
N GLU A 288 -8.79 -20.22 13.42
CA GLU A 288 -10.18 -19.81 13.30
C GLU A 288 -10.86 -20.34 12.04
N ASP A 289 -12.19 -20.42 12.03
CA ASP A 289 -12.92 -20.79 10.81
C ASP A 289 -12.75 -19.75 9.68
N PHE A 290 -12.62 -20.21 8.43
CA PHE A 290 -12.39 -19.36 7.26
C PHE A 290 -13.46 -18.26 7.09
N GLN A 291 -14.74 -18.57 7.34
CA GLN A 291 -15.82 -17.58 7.25
C GLN A 291 -15.68 -16.51 8.32
N LYS A 292 -15.29 -16.91 9.54
CA LYS A 292 -15.00 -15.97 10.64
C LYS A 292 -13.78 -15.10 10.33
N ARG A 293 -12.72 -15.67 9.74
CA ARG A 293 -11.53 -14.92 9.33
C ARG A 293 -11.91 -13.82 8.32
N CYS A 294 -12.59 -14.20 7.24
CA CYS A 294 -13.07 -13.31 6.20
C CYS A 294 -14.00 -12.21 6.72
N LYS A 295 -15.01 -12.60 7.53
CA LYS A 295 -15.97 -11.66 8.12
C LYS A 295 -15.27 -10.60 8.98
N SER A 296 -14.29 -11.01 9.77
CA SER A 296 -13.57 -10.12 10.67
C SER A 296 -12.64 -9.18 9.92
N MET A 297 -11.93 -9.66 8.88
CA MET A 297 -11.13 -8.81 7.99
C MET A 297 -11.96 -7.70 7.34
N ILE A 298 -13.17 -8.02 6.88
CA ILE A 298 -14.09 -7.01 6.32
C ILE A 298 -14.55 -6.03 7.42
N ALA A 299 -14.97 -6.56 8.57
CA ALA A 299 -15.51 -5.73 9.66
C ALA A 299 -14.45 -4.80 10.27
N LYS A 300 -13.18 -5.20 10.23
CA LYS A 300 -12.04 -4.44 10.76
C LYS A 300 -11.19 -3.80 9.66
N LYS A 301 -11.67 -3.73 8.40
CA LYS A 301 -10.96 -3.34 7.16
C LYS A 301 -9.57 -2.73 7.32
N HIS A 302 -9.48 -1.53 7.91
CA HIS A 302 -8.23 -0.77 8.10
C HIS A 302 -7.84 -0.51 9.56
N SER A 303 -8.61 -1.02 10.52
CA SER A 303 -8.44 -0.75 11.94
C SER A 303 -7.28 -1.57 12.50
N ILE A 304 -6.12 -0.92 12.66
CA ILE A 304 -4.92 -1.50 13.30
C ILE A 304 -5.25 -2.09 14.67
N ILE A 305 -5.83 -1.30 15.60
CA ILE A 305 -6.18 -1.80 16.93
C ILE A 305 -7.30 -2.86 16.88
N GLY A 306 -8.22 -2.72 15.92
CA GLY A 306 -9.31 -3.66 15.73
C GLY A 306 -8.85 -5.05 15.32
N MET A 307 -7.82 -5.13 14.46
CA MET A 307 -7.15 -6.38 14.11
C MET A 307 -6.24 -6.88 15.23
N TRP A 308 -5.46 -6.00 15.87
CA TRP A 308 -4.64 -6.35 17.02
C TRP A 308 -5.44 -7.07 18.12
N ASN A 309 -6.60 -6.55 18.48
CA ASN A 309 -7.45 -7.15 19.52
C ASN A 309 -7.95 -8.56 19.17
N LEU A 310 -8.02 -8.92 17.88
CA LEU A 310 -8.35 -10.28 17.45
C LEU A 310 -7.16 -11.22 17.61
N ILE A 311 -5.94 -10.74 17.31
CA ILE A 311 -4.72 -11.55 17.35
C ILE A 311 -4.08 -11.62 18.73
N LYS A 312 -4.36 -10.65 19.62
CA LYS A 312 -3.73 -10.55 20.95
C LYS A 312 -3.79 -11.84 21.76
N PRO A 313 -4.95 -12.55 21.86
CA PRO A 313 -4.99 -13.82 22.58
C PRO A 313 -4.07 -14.90 22.00
N TYR A 314 -3.85 -14.88 20.68
CA TYR A 314 -2.93 -15.81 20.00
C TYR A 314 -1.48 -15.40 20.26
N ALA A 315 -1.16 -14.11 20.16
CA ALA A 315 0.15 -13.58 20.48
C ALA A 315 0.56 -13.88 21.94
N GLU A 316 -0.37 -13.74 22.88
CA GLU A 316 -0.16 -14.11 24.30
C GLU A 316 0.06 -15.61 24.49
N SER A 317 -0.48 -16.46 23.60
CA SER A 317 -0.28 -17.91 23.67
C SER A 317 1.13 -18.36 23.23
N CYS A 318 1.86 -17.50 22.51
CA CYS A 318 3.26 -17.74 22.14
C CYS A 318 4.23 -17.41 23.28
N GLY A 319 3.85 -16.49 24.19
CA GLY A 319 4.70 -16.05 25.29
C GLY A 319 4.65 -17.01 26.47
N MET A 320 5.81 -17.52 26.90
CA MET A 320 5.91 -18.42 28.06
C MET A 320 6.59 -17.76 29.28
N GLY A 321 7.02 -16.49 29.19
CA GLY A 321 7.69 -15.75 30.26
C GLY A 321 7.13 -14.34 30.55
N SER A 322 7.64 -13.71 31.62
CA SER A 322 7.30 -12.31 31.97
C SER A 322 7.74 -11.30 30.91
N ASP A 323 8.88 -11.56 30.27
CA ASP A 323 9.49 -10.66 29.29
C ASP A 323 8.66 -10.64 27.99
N ASP A 324 8.08 -11.79 27.62
CA ASP A 324 7.15 -11.89 26.49
C ASP A 324 5.89 -11.05 26.71
N ARG A 325 5.41 -10.97 27.96
CA ARG A 325 4.23 -10.16 28.29
C ARG A 325 4.50 -8.67 28.13
N GLU A 326 5.65 -8.17 28.61
CA GLU A 326 6.05 -6.77 28.39
C GLU A 326 6.22 -6.46 26.90
N TYR A 327 6.74 -7.43 26.13
CA TYR A 327 6.88 -7.30 24.69
C TYR A 327 5.52 -7.17 23.98
N ILE A 328 4.55 -8.03 24.30
CA ILE A 328 3.17 -7.94 23.76
C ILE A 328 2.50 -6.61 24.15
N GLU A 329 2.67 -6.15 25.39
CA GLU A 329 2.15 -4.84 25.83
C GLU A 329 2.79 -3.68 25.06
N THR A 330 4.08 -3.80 24.72
CA THR A 330 4.80 -2.82 23.89
C THR A 330 4.25 -2.79 22.46
N LEU A 331 4.02 -3.95 21.84
CA LEU A 331 3.41 -4.02 20.50
C LEU A 331 1.97 -3.49 20.49
N GLU A 332 1.17 -3.81 21.51
CA GLU A 332 -0.16 -3.23 21.69
C GLU A 332 -0.10 -1.70 21.79
N ASN A 333 0.87 -1.16 22.53
CA ASN A 333 1.09 0.27 22.63
C ASN A 333 1.44 0.87 21.26
N TYR A 334 2.29 0.22 20.47
CA TYR A 334 2.65 0.66 19.13
C TYR A 334 1.46 0.62 18.16
N CYS A 335 0.65 -0.44 18.20
CA CYS A 335 -0.61 -0.52 17.45
C CYS A 335 -1.57 0.63 17.81
N ASN A 336 -1.73 0.94 19.09
CA ASN A 336 -2.56 2.06 19.55
C ASN A 336 -2.03 3.40 19.05
N GLN A 337 -0.72 3.62 19.13
CA GLN A 337 -0.08 4.84 18.66
C GLN A 337 -0.27 5.06 17.16
N LEU A 338 -0.03 4.04 16.34
CA LEU A 338 -0.26 4.10 14.90
C LEU A 338 -1.76 4.29 14.58
N HIS A 339 -2.65 3.58 15.27
CA HIS A 339 -4.09 3.70 15.07
C HIS A 339 -4.60 5.12 15.37
N ASN A 340 -4.09 5.75 16.42
CA ASN A 340 -4.44 7.14 16.76
C ASN A 340 -3.93 8.16 15.73
N ILE A 341 -2.88 7.82 14.99
CA ILE A 341 -2.40 8.64 13.89
C ILE A 341 -3.25 8.41 12.64
N ASP A 342 -3.41 7.17 12.20
CA ASP A 342 -4.05 6.80 10.94
C ASP A 342 -4.91 5.53 11.07
N SER A 343 -6.11 5.69 11.64
CA SER A 343 -7.02 4.58 11.96
C SER A 343 -7.69 3.94 10.75
N ASP A 344 -7.76 4.65 9.62
CA ASP A 344 -8.58 4.30 8.45
C ASP A 344 -7.78 4.30 7.13
N SER A 345 -6.45 4.25 7.21
CA SER A 345 -5.56 4.24 6.04
C SER A 345 -5.68 5.48 5.17
N SER A 346 -5.98 6.66 5.72
CA SER A 346 -6.27 7.86 4.90
C SER A 346 -5.28 8.99 5.14
N LYS A 347 -4.77 9.17 6.36
CA LYS A 347 -3.95 10.32 6.72
C LYS A 347 -2.58 10.35 6.02
N PHE A 348 -1.99 9.19 5.77
CA PHE A 348 -0.76 9.09 5.01
C PHE A 348 -0.98 9.02 3.49
N ARG A 349 -2.23 9.10 3.01
CA ARG A 349 -2.55 9.10 1.58
C ARG A 349 -3.10 10.42 1.07
N TYR A 350 -3.85 11.14 1.91
CA TYR A 350 -4.57 12.34 1.52
C TYR A 350 -4.20 13.52 2.42
N PRO A 351 -4.17 14.76 1.90
CA PRO A 351 -3.89 15.94 2.71
C PRO A 351 -5.07 16.31 3.63
N VAL A 352 -6.28 15.85 3.31
CA VAL A 352 -7.54 16.19 3.97
C VAL A 352 -8.44 14.96 4.15
N LYS A 353 -9.38 15.06 5.09
CA LYS A 353 -10.49 14.11 5.26
C LYS A 353 -11.50 14.22 4.11
N LYS A 354 -12.48 13.31 4.07
CA LYS A 354 -13.58 13.33 3.08
C LYS A 354 -14.43 14.60 3.14
N ASP A 355 -14.52 15.25 4.29
CA ASP A 355 -15.19 16.55 4.49
C ASP A 355 -14.29 17.75 4.16
N MET A 356 -13.15 17.51 3.52
CA MET A 356 -12.11 18.49 3.18
C MET A 356 -11.37 19.12 4.36
N THR A 357 -11.63 18.68 5.60
CA THR A 357 -10.86 19.15 6.76
C THR A 357 -9.41 18.65 6.69
N PRO A 358 -8.40 19.53 6.79
CA PRO A 358 -7.00 19.11 6.86
C PRO A 358 -6.68 18.14 7.99
N TYR A 359 -5.90 17.10 7.68
CA TYR A 359 -5.36 16.22 8.73
C TYR A 359 -4.32 16.95 9.59
N PHE A 360 -3.44 17.72 8.96
CA PHE A 360 -2.45 18.56 9.64
C PHE A 360 -2.91 20.02 9.70
N LYS A 361 -3.71 20.36 10.72
CA LYS A 361 -4.25 21.73 10.90
C LYS A 361 -3.19 22.80 11.22
N LYS A 362 -1.97 22.38 11.56
CA LYS A 362 -0.82 23.25 11.88
C LYS A 362 0.42 22.59 11.30
N ASN A 363 1.44 23.40 11.01
CA ASN A 363 2.75 22.89 10.61
C ASN A 363 3.25 21.86 11.63
N ARG A 364 3.63 20.69 11.16
CA ARG A 364 4.21 19.63 11.97
C ARG A 364 5.65 19.37 11.55
N ARG A 365 6.41 18.85 12.50
CA ARG A 365 7.77 18.35 12.29
C ARG A 365 7.81 16.90 12.71
N PHE A 366 8.50 16.10 11.93
CA PHE A 366 8.74 14.70 12.19
C PHE A 366 10.22 14.42 11.97
N ASP A 367 10.80 13.62 12.86
CA ASP A 367 12.04 12.94 12.54
C ASP A 367 11.68 11.69 11.73
N PHE A 368 12.07 11.66 10.45
CA PHE A 368 11.69 10.54 9.58
C PHE A 368 12.47 9.27 9.90
N MET A 369 13.70 9.40 10.45
CA MET A 369 14.49 8.24 10.86
C MET A 369 13.83 7.57 12.07
N HIS A 370 13.53 8.35 13.11
CA HIS A 370 12.86 7.83 14.30
C HIS A 370 11.46 7.29 13.97
N THR A 371 10.68 8.00 13.14
CA THR A 371 9.35 7.51 12.71
C THR A 371 9.47 6.19 11.93
N GLY A 372 10.44 6.08 11.03
CA GLY A 372 10.68 4.87 10.25
C GLY A 372 11.14 3.70 11.11
N ILE A 373 12.07 3.92 12.05
CA ILE A 373 12.54 2.89 13.00
C ILE A 373 11.39 2.37 13.87
N PHE A 374 10.54 3.26 14.39
CA PHE A 374 9.36 2.87 15.14
C PHE A 374 8.43 1.95 14.33
N LEU A 375 8.13 2.33 13.07
CA LEU A 375 7.22 1.57 12.22
C LEU A 375 7.82 0.24 11.76
N GLU A 376 9.12 0.21 11.47
CA GLU A 376 9.85 -1.02 11.15
C GLU A 376 9.87 -1.97 12.37
N SER A 377 10.12 -1.45 13.57
CA SER A 377 10.09 -2.24 14.80
C SER A 377 8.73 -2.89 15.07
N LEU A 378 7.64 -2.15 14.80
CA LEU A 378 6.29 -2.71 14.87
C LEU A 378 6.08 -3.81 13.84
N ASN A 379 6.52 -3.61 12.59
CA ASN A 379 6.41 -4.64 11.55
C ASN A 379 7.18 -5.91 11.92
N ASN A 380 8.45 -5.76 12.30
CA ASN A 380 9.31 -6.88 12.68
C ASN A 380 8.75 -7.65 13.89
N GLY A 381 8.14 -6.94 14.85
CA GLY A 381 7.53 -7.59 16.00
C GLY A 381 6.25 -8.35 15.67
N LEU A 382 5.43 -7.84 14.76
CA LEU A 382 4.27 -8.58 14.26
C LEU A 382 4.70 -9.79 13.43
N ASP A 383 5.69 -9.64 12.57
CA ASP A 383 6.26 -10.74 11.79
C ASP A 383 6.83 -11.85 12.70
N SER A 384 7.51 -11.47 13.78
CA SER A 384 8.01 -12.41 14.80
C SER A 384 6.87 -13.19 15.48
N ILE A 385 5.73 -12.55 15.79
CA ILE A 385 4.53 -13.24 16.30
C ILE A 385 3.99 -14.22 15.26
N GLY A 386 3.90 -13.80 13.99
CA GLY A 386 3.45 -14.65 12.89
C GLY A 386 4.31 -15.90 12.75
N SER A 387 5.63 -15.73 12.71
CA SER A 387 6.60 -16.84 12.62
C SER A 387 6.51 -17.80 13.81
N ALA A 388 6.34 -17.27 15.03
CA ALA A 388 6.18 -18.09 16.22
C ALA A 388 4.90 -18.94 16.16
N LEU A 389 3.78 -18.34 15.73
CA LEU A 389 2.52 -19.08 15.54
C LEU A 389 2.63 -20.13 14.44
N SER A 390 3.28 -19.80 13.33
CA SER A 390 3.49 -20.71 12.21
C SER A 390 4.28 -21.94 12.65
N ALA A 391 5.41 -21.75 13.35
CA ALA A 391 6.18 -22.85 13.92
C ALA A 391 5.34 -23.70 14.91
N MET A 392 4.55 -23.06 15.78
CA MET A 392 3.64 -23.79 16.68
C MET A 392 2.58 -24.62 15.94
N ASN A 393 2.08 -24.13 14.80
CA ASN A 393 1.12 -24.83 13.96
C ASN A 393 1.76 -26.02 13.25
N GLU A 394 3.00 -25.87 12.75
CA GLU A 394 3.78 -26.96 12.17
C GLU A 394 4.01 -28.09 13.18
N TYR A 395 4.49 -27.77 14.38
CA TYR A 395 4.69 -28.77 15.44
C TYR A 395 3.40 -29.52 15.80
N LYS A 396 2.25 -28.83 15.86
CA LYS A 396 0.95 -29.48 16.10
C LYS A 396 0.56 -30.42 14.98
N ALA A 397 0.77 -30.01 13.72
CA ALA A 397 0.46 -30.83 12.56
C ALA A 397 1.33 -32.09 12.50
N GLU A 398 2.62 -31.98 12.83
CA GLU A 398 3.54 -33.11 12.93
C GLU A 398 3.10 -34.10 14.02
N MET A 399 2.81 -33.62 15.25
CA MET A 399 2.32 -34.48 16.33
C MET A 399 1.01 -35.20 15.98
N GLU A 400 0.06 -34.50 15.34
CA GLU A 400 -1.19 -35.13 14.88
C GLU A 400 -0.96 -36.19 13.80
N TYR A 401 -0.02 -35.96 12.89
CA TYR A 401 0.33 -36.91 11.85
C TYR A 401 0.95 -38.18 12.43
N GLU A 402 1.92 -38.03 13.34
CA GLU A 402 2.56 -39.13 14.05
C GLU A 402 1.52 -39.96 14.82
N TYR A 403 0.65 -39.30 15.62
CA TYR A 403 -0.41 -39.98 16.36
C TYR A 403 -1.37 -40.75 15.45
N ARG A 404 -1.79 -40.16 14.32
CA ARG A 404 -2.65 -40.85 13.34
C ARG A 404 -1.95 -42.04 12.70
N SER A 405 -0.65 -41.91 12.40
CA SER A 405 0.16 -43.00 11.83
C SER A 405 0.27 -44.17 12.82
N GLU A 406 0.53 -43.90 14.10
CA GLU A 406 0.57 -44.93 15.16
C GLU A 406 -0.78 -45.62 15.34
N MET A 407 -1.88 -44.86 15.35
CA MET A 407 -3.23 -45.41 15.44
C MET A 407 -3.55 -46.32 14.25
N GLN A 408 -3.18 -45.91 13.03
CA GLN A 408 -3.41 -46.71 11.82
C GLN A 408 -2.57 -47.99 11.81
N PHE A 409 -1.30 -47.91 12.22
CA PHE A 409 -0.42 -49.07 12.37
C PHE A 409 -0.97 -50.09 13.37
N ASN A 410 -1.55 -49.64 14.49
CA ASN A 410 -2.16 -50.52 15.49
C ASN A 410 -3.47 -51.17 15.00
N TYR A 411 -4.20 -50.55 14.06
CA TYR A 411 -5.38 -51.14 13.44
C TYR A 411 -5.05 -52.22 12.40
N ASP A 412 -3.93 -52.09 11.68
CA ASP A 412 -3.49 -53.08 10.68
C ASP A 412 -2.87 -54.36 11.29
N TYR A 413 -2.69 -54.39 12.61
CA TYR A 413 -2.16 -55.54 13.38
C TYR A 413 -3.25 -56.45 14.00
N TYR A 414 -4.52 -56.08 13.87
CA TYR A 414 -5.71 -56.87 14.27
C TYR A 414 -6.50 -57.31 13.04
#